data_AF-A0AAU8K9C8-F1
#
_entry.id   AF-A0AAU8K9C8-F1
#
_cell.length_a   1.000
_cell.length_b   1.000
_cell.length_c   1.000
_cell.angle_alpha   90.00
_cell.angle_beta   90.00
_cell.angle_gamma   90.00
#
_symmetry.space_group_name_H-M   'P 1'
#
loop_
_entity.id
_entity.type
_entity.pdbx_description
1 polymer ?
#
loop_
_entity_poly.entity_id
_entity_poly.type
_entity_poly.pdbx_seq_one_letter_code
_entity_poly.pdbx_strand_id
1 'polypeptide(L)'
;MTRAGLPAPRAGRRPAEAGKALGAFALALPLLVAPGPWGSAGQAAAAPKPVDTSCSRPAKPGAPLPDTPTGRTLADRLGLAQAWDLADGTGVTVAVVDSGVDGRHPELTSAVGAGAELFTVRSAEEFRRQVPRAPHLDCDGHGTGVAGIIAASRAGEPRISGVAPGARIHPVRMVDGVDRATANTLAAGIDEAVDAGARVLNLSFALPVDRPPVRKAVARAVAADVLVVAAAGNEGTTGVPLYPAAYDGVLAVGAVDAAGEPMEQSNQGSWVDLAAYGESEIVPASGGSGYQQVSGTSFAAPQVAGAAALVRGRFPGLTAGETADRLTASAAPVGVGRADPRTGAGLVDPFAALTHLGAGDRGRDQASDGAIPVQALPADDPGLTPRSVTALAWSGGLFFAVLLALLGAPVVRRAAARGRRPGPVPGRAPTFDPRAARVPPPPGTTDHLVPPAGRPEPGSARPTVRAAAGPRP
;
A
#
# COMPACT_ATOMS: atom_id res chain seq x y z
N MET A 1 -53.48 28.40 -35.94
CA MET A 1 -53.85 28.12 -37.34
C MET A 1 -53.38 26.69 -37.67
N THR A 2 -54.22 25.90 -38.38
CA THR A 2 -53.91 24.63 -39.11
C THR A 2 -52.97 23.60 -38.46
N ARG A 3 -53.40 22.42 -37.93
CA ARG A 3 -53.92 21.18 -38.62
C ARG A 3 -53.00 20.70 -39.78
N ALA A 4 -52.76 19.42 -40.09
CA ALA A 4 -52.95 18.07 -39.51
C ALA A 4 -52.15 17.06 -40.42
N GLY A 5 -52.02 15.73 -40.25
CA GLY A 5 -52.51 14.72 -39.28
C GLY A 5 -52.12 13.28 -39.75
N LEU A 6 -52.41 12.23 -38.96
CA LEU A 6 -52.24 10.80 -39.34
C LEU A 6 -53.38 10.31 -40.27
N PRO A 7 -53.20 9.24 -41.08
CA PRO A 7 -53.60 7.89 -40.61
C PRO A 7 -52.85 6.67 -41.21
N ALA A 8 -52.95 5.55 -40.49
CA ALA A 8 -52.97 4.17 -41.02
C ALA A 8 -54.33 3.54 -40.62
N PRO A 9 -54.69 2.26 -40.91
CA PRO A 9 -54.09 1.24 -41.80
C PRO A 9 -55.14 0.67 -42.81
N ARG A 10 -54.83 -0.42 -43.53
CA ARG A 10 -55.87 -1.33 -44.07
C ARG A 10 -55.37 -2.75 -44.38
N ALA A 11 -56.17 -3.74 -44.02
CA ALA A 11 -55.95 -5.16 -44.35
C ALA A 11 -56.71 -5.56 -45.63
N GLY A 12 -56.22 -6.58 -46.34
CA GLY A 12 -56.83 -7.17 -47.54
C GLY A 12 -56.78 -8.69 -47.53
N ARG A 13 -57.80 -9.36 -48.08
CA ARG A 13 -58.02 -10.82 -48.03
C ARG A 13 -57.44 -11.57 -49.25
N ARG A 14 -57.33 -12.91 -49.11
CA ARG A 14 -57.04 -13.92 -50.16
C ARG A 14 -58.08 -13.88 -51.32
N PRO A 15 -57.81 -14.46 -52.50
CA PRO A 15 -57.85 -15.92 -52.79
C PRO A 15 -56.55 -16.41 -53.49
N ALA A 16 -56.33 -17.63 -54.00
CA ALA A 16 -56.77 -19.03 -53.87
C ALA A 16 -56.26 -19.77 -55.16
N GLU A 17 -56.30 -21.10 -55.19
CA GLU A 17 -56.04 -21.98 -56.37
C GLU A 17 -54.60 -22.07 -56.95
N ALA A 18 -54.22 -23.07 -57.75
CA ALA A 18 -54.51 -24.53 -57.80
C ALA A 18 -53.60 -25.21 -58.85
N GLY A 19 -53.39 -26.53 -58.75
CA GLY A 19 -52.73 -27.38 -59.79
C GLY A 19 -51.50 -28.12 -59.24
N LYS A 20 -51.48 -29.44 -59.00
CA LYS A 20 -51.79 -30.64 -59.82
C LYS A 20 -50.80 -30.94 -60.97
N ALA A 21 -49.87 -31.85 -60.70
CA ALA A 21 -49.35 -32.89 -61.62
C ALA A 21 -48.68 -33.99 -60.73
N LEU A 22 -49.16 -35.24 -60.74
CA LEU A 22 -48.62 -36.38 -61.51
C LEU A 22 -47.14 -36.69 -61.18
N GLY A 23 -46.74 -37.87 -60.68
CA GLY A 23 -47.48 -39.09 -60.31
C GLY A 23 -46.67 -40.37 -60.63
N ALA A 24 -46.69 -41.39 -59.77
CA ALA A 24 -46.24 -42.75 -60.10
C ALA A 24 -46.80 -43.80 -59.11
N PHE A 25 -47.16 -44.97 -59.62
CA PHE A 25 -47.74 -46.11 -58.90
C PHE A 25 -46.70 -46.98 -58.17
N ALA A 26 -47.11 -47.61 -57.06
CA ALA A 26 -47.02 -49.08 -56.89
C ALA A 26 -47.91 -49.58 -55.74
N LEU A 27 -48.51 -50.76 -55.90
CA LEU A 27 -49.38 -51.44 -54.93
C LEU A 27 -48.55 -52.15 -53.83
N ALA A 28 -49.10 -52.29 -52.61
CA ALA A 28 -49.58 -53.59 -52.09
C ALA A 28 -50.10 -53.55 -50.63
N LEU A 29 -51.36 -54.00 -50.47
CA LEU A 29 -52.11 -54.58 -49.33
C LEU A 29 -51.84 -54.23 -47.83
N PRO A 30 -52.88 -54.33 -46.96
CA PRO A 30 -52.83 -53.88 -45.58
C PRO A 30 -52.43 -54.98 -44.57
N LEU A 31 -51.83 -54.56 -43.45
CA LEU A 31 -51.96 -55.26 -42.16
C LEU A 31 -52.69 -54.36 -41.16
N LEU A 32 -53.69 -54.91 -40.48
CA LEU A 32 -54.28 -54.27 -39.31
C LEU A 32 -53.27 -54.30 -38.15
N VAL A 33 -52.96 -53.14 -37.58
CA VAL A 33 -52.40 -53.01 -36.24
C VAL A 33 -53.21 -51.97 -35.49
N ALA A 34 -53.70 -52.32 -34.30
CA ALA A 34 -54.52 -51.44 -33.47
C ALA A 34 -53.70 -50.26 -32.91
N PRO A 35 -54.32 -49.10 -32.64
CA PRO A 35 -53.61 -47.94 -32.10
C PRO A 35 -53.23 -48.17 -30.63
N GLY A 36 -51.94 -48.38 -30.36
CA GLY A 36 -51.38 -48.27 -29.02
C GLY A 36 -51.24 -46.79 -28.60
N PRO A 37 -51.43 -46.43 -27.32
CA PRO A 37 -51.43 -45.04 -26.87
C PRO A 37 -50.00 -44.51 -26.67
N TRP A 38 -49.28 -44.28 -27.77
CA TRP A 38 -47.95 -43.68 -27.73
C TRP A 38 -48.07 -42.18 -27.97
N GLY A 39 -48.44 -41.48 -26.89
CA GLY A 39 -48.40 -40.02 -26.88
C GLY A 39 -46.99 -39.55 -27.18
N SER A 40 -46.84 -38.77 -28.25
CA SER A 40 -45.58 -38.09 -28.57
C SER A 40 -45.34 -36.98 -27.55
N ALA A 41 -44.82 -37.36 -26.38
CA ALA A 41 -44.21 -36.43 -25.46
C ALA A 41 -43.02 -35.79 -26.20
N GLY A 42 -43.26 -34.60 -26.75
CA GLY A 42 -42.22 -33.80 -27.34
C GLY A 42 -41.16 -33.58 -26.28
N GLN A 43 -39.99 -34.19 -26.45
CA GLN A 43 -38.84 -33.87 -25.63
C GLN A 43 -38.51 -32.41 -25.92
N ALA A 44 -38.98 -31.52 -25.04
CA ALA A 44 -38.45 -30.18 -24.95
C ALA A 44 -36.94 -30.36 -24.76
N ALA A 45 -36.18 -30.08 -25.82
CA ALA A 45 -34.73 -30.17 -25.77
C ALA A 45 -34.29 -29.27 -24.63
N ALA A 46 -33.82 -29.88 -23.54
CA ALA A 46 -33.41 -29.14 -22.36
C ALA A 46 -32.37 -28.12 -22.80
N ALA A 47 -32.65 -26.83 -22.58
CA ALA A 47 -31.72 -25.78 -22.90
C ALA A 47 -30.35 -26.16 -22.32
N PRO A 48 -29.26 -26.13 -23.11
CA PRO A 48 -27.97 -26.62 -22.66
C PRO A 48 -27.62 -25.93 -21.34
N LYS A 49 -27.41 -26.72 -20.28
CA LYS A 49 -27.05 -26.17 -18.97
C LYS A 49 -25.83 -25.27 -19.18
N PRO A 50 -25.87 -23.99 -18.75
CA PRO A 50 -24.72 -23.11 -18.88
C PRO A 50 -23.50 -23.79 -18.29
N VAL A 51 -22.46 -23.98 -19.10
CA VAL A 51 -21.17 -24.47 -18.61
C VAL A 51 -20.55 -23.32 -17.84
N ASP A 52 -20.24 -23.55 -16.56
CA ASP A 52 -19.47 -22.59 -15.79
C ASP A 52 -18.04 -22.54 -16.33
N THR A 53 -17.79 -21.56 -17.19
CA THR A 53 -16.48 -21.27 -17.80
C THR A 53 -15.71 -20.21 -17.02
N SER A 54 -16.21 -19.79 -15.85
CA SER A 54 -15.70 -18.63 -15.12
C SER A 54 -14.24 -18.77 -14.65
N CYS A 55 -13.72 -19.99 -14.48
CA CYS A 55 -12.32 -20.26 -14.23
C CYS A 55 -11.76 -21.35 -15.15
N SER A 56 -10.73 -21.02 -15.94
CA SER A 56 -9.96 -22.03 -16.71
C SER A 56 -9.06 -22.91 -15.83
N ARG A 57 -8.75 -22.47 -14.61
CA ARG A 57 -8.14 -23.26 -13.53
C ARG A 57 -8.82 -22.85 -12.21
N PRO A 58 -9.24 -23.79 -11.35
CA PRO A 58 -9.82 -23.43 -10.07
C PRO A 58 -8.80 -22.72 -9.19
N ALA A 59 -9.25 -21.70 -8.47
CA ALA A 59 -8.48 -21.04 -7.42
C ALA A 59 -8.01 -22.06 -6.38
N LYS A 60 -6.82 -21.84 -5.82
CA LYS A 60 -6.23 -22.70 -4.79
C LYS A 60 -6.35 -22.00 -3.43
N PRO A 61 -6.94 -22.65 -2.41
CA PRO A 61 -6.91 -22.15 -1.04
C PRO A 61 -5.48 -21.82 -0.59
N GLY A 62 -5.35 -20.77 0.21
CA GLY A 62 -4.07 -20.33 0.78
C GLY A 62 -3.61 -21.21 1.95
N ALA A 63 -2.45 -20.87 2.51
CA ALA A 63 -1.95 -21.49 3.72
C ALA A 63 -2.68 -20.94 4.96
N PRO A 64 -2.90 -21.74 6.02
CA PRO A 64 -3.31 -21.20 7.31
C PRO A 64 -2.20 -20.32 7.88
N LEU A 65 -2.56 -19.24 8.56
CA LEU A 65 -1.60 -18.45 9.34
C LEU A 65 -1.27 -19.15 10.67
N PRO A 66 -0.04 -19.02 11.19
CA PRO A 66 0.31 -19.51 12.52
C PRO A 66 -0.56 -18.85 13.59
N ASP A 67 -0.93 -19.60 14.62
CA ASP A 67 -1.84 -19.14 15.68
C ASP A 67 -1.27 -17.94 16.47
N THR A 68 0.06 -17.81 16.52
CA THR A 68 0.76 -16.61 16.99
C THR A 68 1.24 -15.79 15.79
N PRO A 69 0.81 -14.53 15.62
CA PRO A 69 1.34 -13.63 14.61
C PRO A 69 2.86 -13.44 14.76
N THR A 70 3.59 -13.58 13.66
CA THR A 70 5.05 -13.38 13.63
C THR A 70 5.38 -11.98 13.11
N GLY A 71 5.88 -11.11 13.99
CA GLY A 71 6.26 -9.74 13.64
C GLY A 71 5.11 -8.72 13.76
N ARG A 72 5.32 -7.51 13.21
CA ARG A 72 4.31 -6.45 13.19
C ARG A 72 3.34 -6.66 12.03
N THR A 73 2.04 -6.60 12.30
CA THR A 73 1.00 -6.66 11.26
C THR A 73 1.02 -5.40 10.38
N LEU A 74 0.24 -5.39 9.29
CA LEU A 74 -0.02 -4.18 8.53
C LEU A 74 -0.66 -3.08 9.41
N ALA A 75 -1.57 -3.46 10.31
CA ALA A 75 -2.23 -2.54 11.22
C ALA A 75 -1.27 -1.88 12.21
N ASP A 76 -0.30 -2.64 12.73
CA ASP A 76 0.74 -2.12 13.62
C ASP A 76 1.71 -1.18 12.88
N ARG A 77 2.03 -1.49 11.62
CA ARG A 77 2.96 -0.70 10.80
C ARG A 77 2.37 0.63 10.34
N LEU A 78 1.08 0.67 10.02
CA LEU A 78 0.36 1.89 9.61
C LEU A 78 -0.34 2.63 10.76
N GLY A 79 -0.19 2.18 12.02
CA GLY A 79 -0.84 2.84 13.17
C GLY A 79 -2.37 2.85 13.09
N LEU A 80 -2.98 1.81 12.51
CA LEU A 80 -4.40 1.83 12.15
C LEU A 80 -5.34 1.86 13.35
N ALA A 81 -4.89 1.42 14.54
CA ALA A 81 -5.71 1.46 15.75
C ALA A 81 -6.24 2.88 16.03
N GLN A 82 -5.36 3.88 16.03
CA GLN A 82 -5.72 5.27 16.25
C GLN A 82 -6.52 5.87 15.07
N ALA A 83 -6.29 5.40 13.84
CA ALA A 83 -7.07 5.82 12.67
C ALA A 83 -8.52 5.33 12.76
N TRP A 84 -8.74 4.08 13.18
CA TRP A 84 -10.06 3.48 13.32
C TRP A 84 -10.91 4.08 14.44
N ASP A 85 -10.31 4.69 15.46
CA ASP A 85 -11.03 5.48 16.46
C ASP A 85 -11.68 6.75 15.86
N LEU A 86 -11.21 7.20 14.69
CA LEU A 86 -11.72 8.37 13.98
C LEU A 86 -12.62 8.01 12.79
N ALA A 87 -12.29 6.97 12.03
CA ALA A 87 -13.12 6.42 10.96
C ALA A 87 -12.67 5.01 10.52
N ASP A 88 -13.60 4.19 10.03
CA ASP A 88 -13.37 2.84 9.52
C ASP A 88 -13.60 2.69 8.00
N GLY A 89 -14.01 3.77 7.31
CA GLY A 89 -14.36 3.79 5.89
C GLY A 89 -15.84 3.50 5.59
N THR A 90 -16.69 3.38 6.61
CA THR A 90 -18.15 3.22 6.45
C THR A 90 -18.73 4.28 5.51
N GLY A 91 -19.60 3.84 4.59
CA GLY A 91 -20.24 4.71 3.60
C GLY A 91 -19.42 5.00 2.35
N VAL A 92 -18.19 4.47 2.25
CA VAL A 92 -17.34 4.60 1.05
C VAL A 92 -17.31 3.28 0.27
N THR A 93 -17.63 3.36 -1.02
CA THR A 93 -17.40 2.27 -1.97
C THR A 93 -16.02 2.46 -2.63
N VAL A 94 -15.17 1.43 -2.52
CA VAL A 94 -13.89 1.32 -3.22
C VAL A 94 -14.06 0.27 -4.32
N ALA A 95 -13.84 0.66 -5.57
CA ALA A 95 -13.85 -0.29 -6.69
C ALA A 95 -12.46 -0.86 -6.94
N VAL A 96 -12.40 -2.17 -7.18
CA VAL A 96 -11.17 -2.93 -7.44
C VAL A 96 -11.25 -3.49 -8.86
N VAL A 97 -10.50 -2.89 -9.79
CA VAL A 97 -10.47 -3.28 -11.21
C VAL A 97 -9.29 -4.22 -11.44
N ASP A 98 -9.55 -5.52 -11.30
CA ASP A 98 -8.50 -6.54 -11.08
C ASP A 98 -8.96 -7.94 -11.57
N SER A 99 -8.31 -9.03 -11.13
CA SER A 99 -8.64 -10.43 -11.48
C SER A 99 -10.01 -10.94 -10.98
N GLY A 100 -10.67 -10.16 -10.12
CA GLY A 100 -11.88 -10.50 -9.37
C GLY A 100 -11.65 -10.41 -7.86
N VAL A 101 -12.66 -10.71 -7.06
CA VAL A 101 -12.52 -10.80 -5.59
C VAL A 101 -13.32 -12.00 -5.09
N ASP A 102 -12.68 -12.94 -4.40
CA ASP A 102 -13.36 -14.08 -3.78
C ASP A 102 -14.12 -13.66 -2.51
N GLY A 103 -15.32 -13.11 -2.70
CA GLY A 103 -16.20 -12.64 -1.61
C GLY A 103 -16.70 -13.73 -0.66
N ARG A 104 -16.31 -15.01 -0.88
CA ARG A 104 -16.59 -16.12 0.04
C ARG A 104 -15.52 -16.26 1.12
N HIS A 105 -14.34 -15.64 0.94
CA HIS A 105 -13.29 -15.67 1.95
C HIS A 105 -13.80 -15.02 3.25
N PRO A 106 -13.69 -15.65 4.44
CA PRO A 106 -14.29 -15.16 5.68
C PRO A 106 -14.03 -13.67 5.96
N GLU A 107 -12.78 -13.24 5.84
CA GLU A 107 -12.33 -11.85 6.05
C GLU A 107 -12.99 -10.83 5.10
N LEU A 108 -13.59 -11.24 3.98
CA LEU A 108 -14.16 -10.36 2.94
C LEU A 108 -15.69 -10.44 2.82
N THR A 109 -16.34 -11.38 3.52
CA THR A 109 -17.79 -11.66 3.38
C THR A 109 -18.71 -10.47 3.67
N SER A 110 -18.30 -9.55 4.55
CA SER A 110 -19.04 -8.32 4.88
C SER A 110 -18.75 -7.16 3.92
N ALA A 111 -17.51 -7.08 3.40
CA ALA A 111 -17.02 -5.95 2.62
C ALA A 111 -17.48 -6.01 1.15
N VAL A 112 -17.45 -7.19 0.53
CA VAL A 112 -17.73 -7.33 -0.90
C VAL A 112 -19.22 -7.06 -1.21
N GLY A 113 -19.47 -6.11 -2.11
CA GLY A 113 -20.79 -5.80 -2.65
C GLY A 113 -20.99 -6.41 -4.03
N ALA A 114 -22.11 -6.06 -4.68
CA ALA A 114 -22.33 -6.38 -6.10
C ALA A 114 -21.17 -5.84 -6.96
N GLY A 115 -20.89 -6.52 -8.08
CA GLY A 115 -19.77 -6.23 -8.96
C GLY A 115 -20.03 -6.65 -10.40
N ALA A 116 -19.04 -6.44 -11.26
CA ALA A 116 -19.11 -6.66 -12.70
C ALA A 116 -18.07 -7.66 -13.21
N GLU A 117 -18.31 -8.24 -14.39
CA GLU A 117 -17.37 -9.13 -15.07
C GLU A 117 -17.16 -8.68 -16.51
N LEU A 118 -15.91 -8.51 -16.91
CA LEU A 118 -15.48 -8.01 -18.21
C LEU A 118 -14.58 -9.03 -18.90
N PHE A 119 -14.83 -9.20 -20.19
CA PHE A 119 -14.14 -10.16 -21.04
C PHE A 119 -13.39 -9.46 -22.16
N THR A 120 -12.28 -10.05 -22.56
CA THR A 120 -11.49 -9.61 -23.70
C THR A 120 -12.12 -10.15 -24.98
N VAL A 121 -13.04 -9.39 -25.54
CA VAL A 121 -13.69 -9.73 -26.81
C VAL A 121 -12.71 -9.49 -27.97
N ARG A 122 -12.17 -10.57 -28.56
CA ARG A 122 -11.31 -10.54 -29.75
C ARG A 122 -12.11 -10.75 -31.04
N SER A 123 -13.34 -11.26 -30.95
CA SER A 123 -14.24 -11.44 -32.11
C SER A 123 -15.73 -11.38 -31.76
N ALA A 124 -16.57 -11.11 -32.76
CA ALA A 124 -18.04 -11.17 -32.63
C ALA A 124 -18.61 -12.59 -32.50
N GLU A 125 -17.79 -13.64 -32.60
CA GLU A 125 -18.17 -15.01 -32.24
C GLU A 125 -17.95 -15.25 -30.74
N GLU A 126 -16.80 -14.82 -30.23
CA GLU A 126 -16.42 -14.90 -28.81
C GLU A 126 -17.42 -14.16 -27.90
N PHE A 127 -17.83 -12.95 -28.30
CA PHE A 127 -18.90 -12.20 -27.64
C PHE A 127 -20.20 -12.99 -27.45
N ARG A 128 -20.54 -13.89 -28.39
CA ARG A 128 -21.78 -14.69 -28.35
C ARG A 128 -21.67 -15.94 -27.45
N ARG A 129 -20.48 -16.30 -26.98
CA ARG A 129 -20.25 -17.45 -26.09
C ARG A 129 -20.16 -17.06 -24.61
N GLN A 130 -20.06 -15.77 -24.30
CA GLN A 130 -19.82 -15.25 -22.96
C GLN A 130 -21.14 -14.89 -22.26
N VAL A 131 -21.53 -15.66 -21.24
CA VAL A 131 -22.63 -15.32 -20.31
C VAL A 131 -22.10 -15.37 -18.87
N PRO A 132 -21.56 -14.26 -18.35
CA PRO A 132 -20.94 -14.20 -17.03
C PRO A 132 -21.98 -14.08 -15.91
N ARG A 133 -21.68 -14.60 -14.71
CA ARG A 133 -22.61 -14.69 -13.55
C ARG A 133 -21.92 -14.75 -12.17
N ALA A 134 -20.62 -14.53 -12.07
CA ALA A 134 -19.82 -14.78 -10.86
C ALA A 134 -18.82 -13.65 -10.49
N PRO A 135 -19.28 -12.39 -10.30
CA PRO A 135 -18.39 -11.25 -9.97
C PRO A 135 -17.65 -11.40 -8.63
N HIS A 136 -18.12 -12.28 -7.73
CA HIS A 136 -17.48 -12.62 -6.46
C HIS A 136 -16.52 -13.81 -6.55
N LEU A 137 -16.00 -14.09 -7.76
CA LEU A 137 -15.01 -15.12 -8.01
C LEU A 137 -13.69 -14.49 -8.45
N ASP A 138 -12.59 -15.05 -7.99
CA ASP A 138 -11.25 -14.73 -8.43
C ASP A 138 -10.53 -16.05 -8.69
N CYS A 139 -9.99 -16.23 -9.90
CA CYS A 139 -9.27 -17.46 -10.27
C CYS A 139 -7.76 -17.32 -10.10
N ASP A 140 -7.28 -16.09 -9.89
CA ASP A 140 -5.87 -15.74 -9.85
C ASP A 140 -5.42 -15.49 -8.40
N GLY A 141 -6.20 -14.71 -7.65
CA GLY A 141 -5.97 -14.39 -6.24
C GLY A 141 -5.41 -12.98 -6.00
N HIS A 142 -4.96 -12.29 -7.05
CA HIS A 142 -4.42 -10.93 -6.93
C HIS A 142 -5.45 -9.94 -6.40
N GLY A 143 -6.60 -9.80 -7.08
CA GLY A 143 -7.67 -8.89 -6.67
C GLY A 143 -8.30 -9.24 -5.31
N THR A 144 -8.36 -10.53 -4.94
CA THR A 144 -8.73 -10.96 -3.58
C THR A 144 -7.76 -10.46 -2.52
N GLY A 145 -6.45 -10.51 -2.81
CA GLY A 145 -5.42 -9.97 -1.93
C GLY A 145 -5.51 -8.44 -1.78
N VAL A 146 -5.67 -7.74 -2.91
CA VAL A 146 -5.89 -6.28 -2.98
C VAL A 146 -7.11 -5.85 -2.16
N ALA A 147 -8.25 -6.54 -2.33
CA ALA A 147 -9.47 -6.28 -1.55
C ALA A 147 -9.28 -6.54 -0.04
N GLY A 148 -8.48 -7.54 0.33
CA GLY A 148 -8.11 -7.81 1.72
C GLY A 148 -7.35 -6.66 2.38
N ILE A 149 -6.38 -6.09 1.67
CA ILE A 149 -5.62 -4.92 2.16
C ILE A 149 -6.55 -3.70 2.34
N ILE A 150 -7.54 -3.50 1.46
CA ILE A 150 -8.48 -2.40 1.59
C ILE A 150 -9.46 -2.62 2.75
N ALA A 151 -10.15 -3.77 2.80
CA ALA A 151 -11.35 -3.94 3.62
C ALA A 151 -11.52 -5.34 4.25
N ALA A 152 -10.44 -6.07 4.54
CA ALA A 152 -10.55 -7.25 5.41
C ALA A 152 -11.14 -6.87 6.78
N SER A 153 -12.08 -7.68 7.23
CA SER A 153 -12.90 -7.47 8.43
C SER A 153 -12.07 -7.33 9.71
N ARG A 154 -12.67 -6.65 10.71
CA ARG A 154 -12.20 -6.63 12.10
C ARG A 154 -13.12 -7.41 13.05
N ALA A 155 -14.17 -8.03 12.54
CA ALA A 155 -15.16 -8.75 13.35
C ALA A 155 -14.73 -10.19 13.66
N GLY A 156 -15.07 -10.67 14.86
CA GLY A 156 -14.73 -12.03 15.31
C GLY A 156 -13.29 -12.12 15.84
N GLU A 157 -12.55 -13.11 15.37
CA GLU A 157 -11.11 -13.27 15.61
C GLU A 157 -10.33 -12.96 14.32
N PRO A 158 -10.20 -11.69 13.91
CA PRO A 158 -9.56 -11.31 12.66
C PRO A 158 -8.10 -11.74 12.64
N ARG A 159 -7.66 -12.43 11.58
CA ARG A 159 -6.27 -12.88 11.42
C ARG A 159 -5.41 -11.86 10.70
N ILE A 160 -6.04 -10.97 9.95
CA ILE A 160 -5.51 -9.75 9.35
C ILE A 160 -6.54 -8.62 9.53
N SER A 161 -6.27 -7.40 9.06
CA SER A 161 -7.29 -6.36 8.95
C SER A 161 -6.97 -5.43 7.79
N GLY A 162 -8.00 -5.03 7.04
CA GLY A 162 -7.86 -4.05 5.97
C GLY A 162 -7.74 -2.63 6.53
N VAL A 163 -7.20 -1.70 5.74
CA VAL A 163 -7.02 -0.31 6.16
C VAL A 163 -8.36 0.37 6.46
N ALA A 164 -9.39 0.10 5.65
CA ALA A 164 -10.75 0.61 5.76
C ALA A 164 -11.78 -0.54 5.89
N PRO A 165 -11.88 -1.19 7.07
CA PRO A 165 -12.69 -2.40 7.27
C PRO A 165 -14.21 -2.17 7.20
N GLY A 166 -14.67 -0.92 7.27
CA GLY A 166 -16.07 -0.52 7.05
C GLY A 166 -16.40 -0.15 5.59
N ALA A 167 -15.39 -0.05 4.72
CA ALA A 167 -15.59 0.26 3.30
C ALA A 167 -16.23 -0.92 2.55
N ARG A 168 -16.96 -0.61 1.47
CA ARG A 168 -17.55 -1.61 0.57
C ARG A 168 -16.67 -1.81 -0.66
N ILE A 169 -16.38 -3.06 -0.99
CA ILE A 169 -15.64 -3.41 -2.21
C ILE A 169 -16.62 -3.64 -3.36
N HIS A 170 -16.45 -2.91 -4.46
CA HIS A 170 -17.11 -3.19 -5.74
C HIS A 170 -16.11 -3.89 -6.67
N PRO A 171 -16.17 -5.23 -6.83
CA PRO A 171 -15.23 -5.94 -7.69
C PRO A 171 -15.58 -5.76 -9.17
N VAL A 172 -14.60 -5.32 -9.96
CA VAL A 172 -14.69 -5.23 -11.42
C VAL A 172 -13.70 -6.20 -12.01
N ARG A 173 -14.22 -7.37 -12.40
CA ARG A 173 -13.43 -8.56 -12.70
C ARG A 173 -13.00 -8.62 -14.16
N MET A 174 -11.70 -8.57 -14.42
CA MET A 174 -11.07 -8.84 -15.71
C MET A 174 -10.87 -10.36 -15.88
N VAL A 175 -11.82 -11.05 -16.52
CA VAL A 175 -11.90 -12.53 -16.48
C VAL A 175 -10.73 -13.21 -17.19
N ASP A 176 -10.14 -12.60 -18.22
CA ASP A 176 -8.94 -13.12 -18.89
C ASP A 176 -7.63 -12.84 -18.14
N GLY A 177 -7.70 -12.11 -17.02
CA GLY A 177 -6.57 -11.49 -16.33
C GLY A 177 -6.26 -10.09 -16.88
N VAL A 178 -5.82 -9.18 -16.01
CA VAL A 178 -5.58 -7.77 -16.34
C VAL A 178 -4.53 -7.62 -17.45
N ASP A 179 -3.45 -8.40 -17.40
CA ASP A 179 -2.38 -8.43 -18.41
C ASP A 179 -2.85 -8.80 -19.83
N ARG A 180 -4.01 -9.46 -19.94
CA ARG A 180 -4.59 -9.90 -21.22
C ARG A 180 -5.74 -9.02 -21.68
N ALA A 181 -6.22 -8.13 -20.83
CA ALA A 181 -7.31 -7.21 -21.13
C ALA A 181 -6.89 -6.23 -22.23
N THR A 182 -7.79 -5.93 -23.17
CA THR A 182 -7.53 -4.83 -24.11
C THR A 182 -7.63 -3.48 -23.40
N ALA A 183 -7.02 -2.44 -23.98
CA ALA A 183 -7.19 -1.06 -23.51
C ALA A 183 -8.67 -0.63 -23.45
N ASN A 184 -9.54 -1.18 -24.31
CA ASN A 184 -10.98 -0.91 -24.28
C ASN A 184 -11.67 -1.67 -23.14
N THR A 185 -11.25 -2.91 -22.84
CA THR A 185 -11.76 -3.70 -21.71
C THR A 185 -11.39 -3.04 -20.38
N LEU A 186 -10.14 -2.59 -20.23
CA LEU A 186 -9.67 -1.83 -19.06
C LEU A 186 -10.43 -0.50 -18.91
N ALA A 187 -10.62 0.24 -20.01
CA ALA A 187 -11.41 1.48 -20.01
C ALA A 187 -12.86 1.24 -19.56
N ALA A 188 -13.51 0.20 -20.08
CA ALA A 188 -14.87 -0.17 -19.70
C ALA A 188 -14.99 -0.58 -18.23
N GLY A 189 -13.96 -1.22 -17.64
CA GLY A 189 -13.94 -1.51 -16.21
C GLY A 189 -13.75 -0.28 -15.31
N ILE A 190 -13.01 0.72 -15.79
CA ILE A 190 -12.92 2.02 -15.11
C ILE A 190 -14.27 2.75 -15.19
N ASP A 191 -14.94 2.74 -16.35
CA ASP A 191 -16.26 3.35 -16.52
C ASP A 191 -17.34 2.66 -15.65
N GLU A 192 -17.41 1.33 -15.66
CA GLU A 192 -18.33 0.53 -14.82
C GLU A 192 -18.18 0.86 -13.33
N ALA A 193 -16.95 1.01 -12.84
CA ALA A 193 -16.70 1.39 -11.45
C ALA A 193 -17.22 2.80 -11.10
N VAL A 194 -17.14 3.74 -12.04
CA VAL A 194 -17.70 5.10 -11.88
C VAL A 194 -19.22 5.05 -11.89
N ASP A 195 -19.82 4.32 -12.83
CA ASP A 195 -21.27 4.14 -12.95
C ASP A 195 -21.87 3.39 -11.75
N ALA A 196 -21.11 2.49 -11.12
CA ALA A 196 -21.44 1.83 -9.85
C ALA A 196 -21.34 2.75 -8.61
N GLY A 197 -20.92 4.01 -8.77
CA GLY A 197 -20.85 5.00 -7.70
C GLY A 197 -19.65 4.83 -6.77
N ALA A 198 -18.54 4.24 -7.23
CA ALA A 198 -17.32 4.18 -6.44
C ALA A 198 -16.78 5.58 -6.15
N ARG A 199 -16.29 5.81 -4.92
CA ARG A 199 -15.64 7.08 -4.52
C ARG A 199 -14.11 6.98 -4.57
N VAL A 200 -13.57 5.77 -4.56
CA VAL A 200 -12.15 5.47 -4.72
C VAL A 200 -12.03 4.30 -5.70
N LEU A 201 -11.05 4.37 -6.61
CA LEU A 201 -10.80 3.36 -7.62
C LEU A 201 -9.36 2.86 -7.45
N ASN A 202 -9.18 1.57 -7.20
CA ASN A 202 -7.87 0.94 -7.10
C ASN A 202 -7.50 0.21 -8.40
N LEU A 203 -6.42 0.65 -9.05
CA LEU A 203 -5.88 0.11 -10.29
C LEU A 203 -4.48 -0.48 -10.04
N SER A 204 -4.42 -1.71 -9.54
CA SER A 204 -3.18 -2.41 -9.18
C SER A 204 -2.45 -3.03 -10.39
N PHE A 205 -2.40 -2.32 -11.52
CA PHE A 205 -1.74 -2.76 -12.76
C PHE A 205 -0.98 -1.61 -13.44
N ALA A 206 -0.01 -1.96 -14.28
CA ALA A 206 0.84 -1.00 -14.97
C ALA A 206 1.02 -1.36 -16.46
N LEU A 207 1.00 -0.34 -17.31
CA LEU A 207 1.12 -0.42 -18.77
C LEU A 207 2.33 0.42 -19.23
N PRO A 208 3.26 -0.12 -20.04
CA PRO A 208 4.45 0.60 -20.51
C PRO A 208 4.19 1.62 -21.63
N VAL A 209 2.94 1.82 -22.03
CA VAL A 209 2.55 2.71 -23.14
C VAL A 209 1.20 3.34 -22.84
N ASP A 210 1.08 4.67 -22.98
CA ASP A 210 -0.19 5.40 -22.94
C ASP A 210 -1.20 4.75 -23.90
N ARG A 211 -2.38 4.43 -23.37
CA ARG A 211 -3.48 3.88 -24.13
C ARG A 211 -4.62 4.91 -24.12
N PRO A 212 -4.92 5.58 -25.25
CA PRO A 212 -5.97 6.59 -25.32
C PRO A 212 -7.34 6.19 -24.78
N PRO A 213 -7.81 4.92 -24.88
CA PRO A 213 -9.04 4.49 -24.21
C PRO A 213 -8.95 4.57 -22.68
N VAL A 214 -7.86 4.07 -22.09
CA VAL A 214 -7.62 4.05 -20.64
C VAL A 214 -7.45 5.47 -20.11
N ARG A 215 -6.63 6.31 -20.77
CA ARG A 215 -6.49 7.73 -20.39
C ARG A 215 -7.82 8.47 -20.37
N LYS A 216 -8.69 8.22 -21.35
CA LYS A 216 -10.02 8.84 -21.41
C LYS A 216 -10.97 8.34 -20.31
N ALA A 217 -10.87 7.08 -19.89
CA ALA A 217 -11.66 6.55 -18.78
C ALA A 217 -11.18 7.08 -17.43
N VAL A 218 -9.87 7.13 -17.20
CA VAL A 218 -9.26 7.79 -16.03
C VAL A 218 -9.69 9.25 -15.94
N ALA A 219 -9.60 10.01 -17.04
CA ALA A 219 -10.05 11.40 -17.07
C ALA A 219 -11.56 11.56 -16.77
N ARG A 220 -12.40 10.58 -17.13
CA ARG A 220 -13.82 10.56 -16.72
C ARG A 220 -13.99 10.29 -15.23
N ALA A 221 -13.26 9.33 -14.66
CA ALA A 221 -13.30 9.03 -13.23
C ALA A 221 -12.89 10.24 -12.39
N VAL A 222 -11.78 10.90 -12.76
CA VAL A 222 -11.32 12.14 -12.11
C VAL A 222 -12.36 13.27 -12.24
N ALA A 223 -12.94 13.46 -13.43
CA ALA A 223 -13.99 14.46 -13.66
C ALA A 223 -15.31 14.15 -12.93
N ALA A 224 -15.53 12.89 -12.52
CA ALA A 224 -16.67 12.43 -11.72
C ALA A 224 -16.38 12.44 -10.20
N ASP A 225 -15.29 13.07 -9.77
CA ASP A 225 -14.85 13.15 -8.36
C ASP A 225 -14.53 11.77 -7.73
N VAL A 226 -14.12 10.80 -8.54
CA VAL A 226 -13.59 9.50 -8.10
C VAL A 226 -12.08 9.62 -7.96
N LEU A 227 -11.54 9.34 -6.76
CA LEU A 227 -10.09 9.31 -6.57
C LEU A 227 -9.53 8.02 -7.18
N VAL A 228 -8.70 8.16 -8.21
CA VAL A 228 -8.02 7.03 -8.85
C VAL A 228 -6.67 6.82 -8.17
N VAL A 229 -6.43 5.62 -7.65
CA VAL A 229 -5.18 5.19 -7.01
C VAL A 229 -4.57 4.07 -7.84
N ALA A 230 -3.29 4.17 -8.18
CA ALA A 230 -2.64 3.19 -9.07
C ALA A 230 -1.22 2.82 -8.64
N ALA A 231 -0.82 1.59 -8.95
CA ALA A 231 0.52 1.08 -8.68
C ALA A 231 1.58 1.67 -9.63
N ALA A 232 2.73 2.09 -9.11
CA ALA A 232 3.83 2.64 -9.92
C ALA A 232 4.53 1.59 -10.82
N GLY A 233 4.39 0.30 -10.50
CA GLY A 233 5.00 -0.83 -11.21
C GLY A 233 6.25 -1.39 -10.52
N ASN A 234 6.71 -2.55 -11.00
CA ASN A 234 7.55 -3.50 -10.25
C ASN A 234 8.86 -3.87 -10.99
N GLU A 235 9.28 -3.05 -11.96
CA GLU A 235 10.40 -3.34 -12.86
C GLU A 235 11.72 -2.68 -12.42
N GLY A 236 11.75 -1.92 -11.31
CA GLY A 236 12.90 -1.14 -10.85
C GLY A 236 13.35 -0.05 -11.84
N THR A 237 12.47 0.38 -12.74
CA THR A 237 12.81 1.30 -13.83
C THR A 237 12.84 2.75 -13.38
N THR A 238 13.74 3.53 -13.98
CA THR A 238 13.97 4.95 -13.65
C THR A 238 13.49 5.84 -14.78
N GLY A 239 12.61 6.79 -14.49
CA GLY A 239 12.21 7.85 -15.43
C GLY A 239 11.34 7.39 -16.60
N VAL A 240 10.86 6.14 -16.60
CA VAL A 240 9.93 5.59 -17.61
C VAL A 240 8.51 5.58 -17.04
N PRO A 241 7.62 6.50 -17.43
CA PRO A 241 6.29 6.60 -16.82
C PRO A 241 5.42 5.40 -17.19
N LEU A 242 4.82 4.75 -16.19
CA LEU A 242 3.86 3.66 -16.38
C LEU A 242 2.43 4.13 -16.13
N TYR A 243 1.49 3.60 -16.91
CA TYR A 243 0.09 4.02 -16.89
C TYR A 243 -0.81 2.92 -16.29
N PRO A 244 -1.81 3.24 -15.46
CA PRO A 244 -2.43 4.55 -15.33
C PRO A 244 -1.78 5.50 -14.31
N ALA A 245 -0.82 5.05 -13.49
CA ALA A 245 -0.17 5.85 -12.46
C ALA A 245 0.35 7.22 -12.96
N ALA A 246 0.95 7.27 -14.15
CA ALA A 246 1.48 8.51 -14.73
C ALA A 246 0.45 9.37 -15.52
N TYR A 247 -0.86 9.17 -15.35
CA TYR A 247 -1.86 10.10 -15.88
C TYR A 247 -2.22 11.19 -14.87
N ASP A 248 -2.43 12.42 -15.35
CA ASP A 248 -2.89 13.54 -14.53
C ASP A 248 -4.16 13.19 -13.72
N GLY A 249 -4.13 13.48 -12.41
CA GLY A 249 -5.24 13.20 -11.49
C GLY A 249 -5.32 11.77 -10.95
N VAL A 250 -4.33 10.92 -11.26
CA VAL A 250 -4.14 9.63 -10.59
C VAL A 250 -3.15 9.80 -9.44
N LEU A 251 -3.46 9.21 -8.29
CA LEU A 251 -2.57 9.12 -7.14
C LEU A 251 -1.70 7.86 -7.27
N ALA A 252 -0.44 8.05 -7.63
CA ALA A 252 0.51 6.99 -7.93
C ALA A 252 1.26 6.52 -6.69
N VAL A 253 1.30 5.20 -6.49
CA VAL A 253 1.80 4.58 -5.27
C VAL A 253 3.01 3.70 -5.54
N GLY A 254 4.15 4.10 -4.99
CA GLY A 254 5.37 3.30 -4.88
C GLY A 254 5.36 2.36 -3.68
N ALA A 255 6.40 1.54 -3.52
CA ALA A 255 6.47 0.51 -2.49
C ALA A 255 7.72 0.61 -1.59
N VAL A 256 7.52 0.41 -0.28
CA VAL A 256 8.60 0.24 0.71
C VAL A 256 8.58 -1.16 1.34
N ASP A 257 9.73 -1.57 1.86
CA ASP A 257 9.93 -2.80 2.61
C ASP A 257 9.38 -2.72 4.06
N ALA A 258 9.50 -3.80 4.83
CA ALA A 258 9.02 -3.84 6.22
C ALA A 258 9.77 -2.89 7.19
N ALA A 259 10.93 -2.35 6.81
CA ALA A 259 11.66 -1.32 7.55
C ALA A 259 11.21 0.11 7.19
N GLY A 260 10.54 0.28 6.05
CA GLY A 260 10.15 1.59 5.50
C GLY A 260 11.14 2.14 4.48
N GLU A 261 12.09 1.33 4.01
CA GLU A 261 13.03 1.70 2.94
C GLU A 261 12.43 1.38 1.56
N PRO A 262 12.68 2.19 0.52
CA PRO A 262 12.05 1.97 -0.79
C PRO A 262 12.58 0.71 -1.48
N MET A 263 11.66 -0.15 -1.94
CA MET A 263 12.00 -1.40 -2.60
C MET A 263 12.79 -1.17 -3.89
N GLU A 264 13.79 -2.01 -4.19
CA GLU A 264 14.58 -1.93 -5.43
C GLU A 264 13.72 -2.14 -6.68
N GLN A 265 12.67 -2.95 -6.57
CA GLN A 265 11.74 -3.26 -7.65
C GLN A 265 10.70 -2.14 -7.88
N SER A 266 10.50 -1.22 -6.94
CA SER A 266 9.55 -0.11 -7.12
C SER A 266 10.06 0.81 -8.23
N ASN A 267 9.26 1.02 -9.28
CA ASN A 267 9.59 2.01 -10.30
C ASN A 267 9.69 3.43 -9.70
N GLN A 268 10.48 4.28 -10.35
CA GLN A 268 10.84 5.59 -9.81
C GLN A 268 10.79 6.72 -10.84
N GLY A 269 10.20 7.84 -10.45
CA GLY A 269 10.19 9.06 -11.23
C GLY A 269 9.24 10.12 -10.69
N SER A 270 9.15 11.26 -11.38
CA SER A 270 8.37 12.43 -10.95
C SER A 270 6.85 12.27 -10.97
N TRP A 271 6.34 11.08 -11.34
CA TRP A 271 4.92 10.75 -11.33
C TRP A 271 4.53 9.93 -10.09
N VAL A 272 5.45 9.60 -9.17
CA VAL A 272 5.14 8.87 -7.93
C VAL A 272 4.85 9.87 -6.82
N ASP A 273 3.63 9.86 -6.28
CA ASP A 273 3.15 10.86 -5.32
C ASP A 273 3.46 10.48 -3.87
N LEU A 274 3.32 9.20 -3.53
CA LEU A 274 3.58 8.64 -2.20
C LEU A 274 3.90 7.14 -2.30
N ALA A 275 4.24 6.51 -1.17
CA ALA A 275 4.41 5.07 -1.07
C ALA A 275 3.58 4.44 0.06
N ALA A 276 3.44 3.12 -0.01
CA ALA A 276 2.93 2.29 1.08
C ALA A 276 3.76 1.01 1.18
N TYR A 277 3.50 0.17 2.19
CA TYR A 277 4.23 -1.08 2.33
C TYR A 277 3.91 -2.04 1.18
N GLY A 278 4.92 -2.67 0.59
CA GLY A 278 4.73 -3.57 -0.55
C GLY A 278 5.57 -4.83 -0.50
N GLU A 279 6.26 -5.13 0.60
CA GLU A 279 7.06 -6.35 0.73
C GLU A 279 6.46 -7.31 1.76
N SER A 280 6.36 -8.59 1.39
CA SER A 280 6.00 -9.69 2.29
C SER A 280 4.64 -9.55 2.97
N GLU A 281 3.72 -8.83 2.33
CA GLU A 281 2.37 -8.56 2.81
C GLU A 281 1.56 -9.86 2.91
N ILE A 282 0.81 -10.00 4.00
CA ILE A 282 -0.04 -11.17 4.26
C ILE A 282 -1.49 -10.80 3.91
N VAL A 283 -2.04 -11.48 2.90
CA VAL A 283 -3.36 -11.16 2.34
C VAL A 283 -4.23 -12.43 2.19
N PRO A 284 -5.56 -12.30 2.08
CA PRO A 284 -6.43 -13.42 1.77
C PRO A 284 -6.05 -14.08 0.44
N ALA A 285 -6.15 -15.40 0.39
CA ALA A 285 -6.06 -16.15 -0.85
C ALA A 285 -7.46 -16.33 -1.48
N SER A 286 -7.49 -16.45 -2.81
CA SER A 286 -8.66 -16.97 -3.51
C SER A 286 -8.90 -18.45 -3.17
N GLY A 287 -10.08 -18.99 -3.50
CA GLY A 287 -10.47 -20.35 -3.15
C GLY A 287 -11.21 -20.48 -1.82
N GLY A 288 -11.67 -19.35 -1.25
CA GLY A 288 -12.57 -19.30 -0.10
C GLY A 288 -11.93 -19.45 1.29
N SER A 289 -10.63 -19.71 1.39
CA SER A 289 -9.94 -19.79 2.70
C SER A 289 -8.42 -19.69 2.58
N GLY A 290 -7.78 -19.27 3.67
CA GLY A 290 -6.33 -19.26 3.81
C GLY A 290 -5.70 -17.99 3.26
N TYR A 291 -4.40 -17.87 3.46
CA TYR A 291 -3.64 -16.65 3.23
C TYR A 291 -2.46 -16.92 2.30
N GLN A 292 -1.97 -15.87 1.68
CA GLN A 292 -0.80 -15.87 0.82
C GLN A 292 0.10 -14.69 1.19
N GLN A 293 1.40 -14.87 1.00
CA GLN A 293 2.38 -13.79 1.11
C GLN A 293 2.65 -13.22 -0.30
N VAL A 294 2.60 -11.90 -0.42
CA VAL A 294 2.68 -11.18 -1.69
C VAL A 294 3.62 -9.98 -1.59
N SER A 295 4.13 -9.52 -2.74
CA SER A 295 4.99 -8.33 -2.81
C SER A 295 4.77 -7.57 -4.13
N GLY A 296 4.90 -6.24 -4.08
CA GLY A 296 4.80 -5.33 -5.21
C GLY A 296 4.01 -4.04 -4.91
N THR A 297 4.19 -3.02 -5.75
CA THR A 297 3.42 -1.77 -5.74
C THR A 297 1.91 -1.99 -5.89
N SER A 298 1.50 -3.12 -6.49
CA SER A 298 0.11 -3.58 -6.57
C SER A 298 -0.53 -3.87 -5.20
N PHE A 299 0.27 -4.13 -4.17
CA PHE A 299 -0.17 -4.33 -2.78
C PHE A 299 0.09 -3.10 -1.88
N ALA A 300 0.91 -2.16 -2.35
CA ALA A 300 1.05 -0.83 -1.75
C ALA A 300 -0.15 0.07 -2.11
N ALA A 301 -0.55 0.13 -3.38
CA ALA A 301 -1.70 0.90 -3.86
C ALA A 301 -3.01 0.72 -3.05
N PRO A 302 -3.46 -0.51 -2.70
CA PRO A 302 -4.66 -0.69 -1.88
C PRO A 302 -4.58 -0.14 -0.46
N GLN A 303 -3.38 0.05 0.11
CA GLN A 303 -3.24 0.70 1.42
C GLN A 303 -3.60 2.18 1.34
N VAL A 304 -3.18 2.84 0.27
CA VAL A 304 -3.54 4.24 -0.03
C VAL A 304 -5.02 4.35 -0.42
N ALA A 305 -5.57 3.40 -1.18
CA ALA A 305 -7.00 3.36 -1.50
C ALA A 305 -7.86 3.18 -0.23
N GLY A 306 -7.42 2.36 0.72
CA GLY A 306 -8.04 2.23 2.03
C GLY A 306 -7.89 3.50 2.88
N ALA A 307 -6.71 4.12 2.94
CA ALA A 307 -6.51 5.39 3.65
C ALA A 307 -7.41 6.51 3.09
N ALA A 308 -7.56 6.58 1.76
CA ALA A 308 -8.52 7.45 1.11
C ALA A 308 -9.96 7.14 1.53
N ALA A 309 -10.34 5.86 1.64
CA ALA A 309 -11.67 5.49 2.12
C ALA A 309 -11.91 5.90 3.58
N LEU A 310 -10.90 5.83 4.46
CA LEU A 310 -11.01 6.39 5.82
C LEU A 310 -11.26 7.91 5.77
N VAL A 311 -10.45 8.64 5.00
CA VAL A 311 -10.57 10.10 4.86
C VAL A 311 -11.93 10.51 4.28
N ARG A 312 -12.39 9.85 3.21
CA ARG A 312 -13.70 10.14 2.60
C ARG A 312 -14.87 9.67 3.47
N GLY A 313 -14.68 8.67 4.33
CA GLY A 313 -15.68 8.27 5.34
C GLY A 313 -15.82 9.33 6.44
N ARG A 314 -14.70 9.88 6.93
CA ARG A 314 -14.70 10.94 7.94
C ARG A 314 -15.13 12.31 7.41
N PHE A 315 -14.81 12.59 6.15
CA PHE A 315 -15.02 13.88 5.48
C PHE A 315 -15.70 13.69 4.11
N PRO A 316 -16.99 13.27 4.05
CA PRO A 316 -17.66 12.84 2.81
C PRO A 316 -17.81 13.91 1.73
N GLY A 317 -17.66 15.19 2.11
CA GLY A 317 -17.68 16.34 1.21
C GLY A 317 -16.32 16.74 0.62
N LEU A 318 -15.21 16.07 0.93
CA LEU A 318 -13.94 16.30 0.22
C LEU A 318 -14.03 15.78 -1.20
N THR A 319 -13.46 16.56 -2.12
CA THR A 319 -13.17 16.13 -3.48
C THR A 319 -12.06 15.08 -3.52
N ALA A 320 -11.91 14.41 -4.67
CA ALA A 320 -10.80 13.52 -4.94
C ALA A 320 -9.45 14.24 -4.81
N GLY A 321 -9.33 15.46 -5.36
CA GLY A 321 -8.12 16.29 -5.26
C GLY A 321 -7.76 16.64 -3.82
N GLU A 322 -8.70 17.20 -3.04
CA GLU A 322 -8.45 17.51 -1.62
C GLU A 322 -8.10 16.26 -0.79
N THR A 323 -8.62 15.09 -1.17
CA THR A 323 -8.29 13.81 -0.53
C THR A 323 -6.84 13.39 -0.85
N ALA A 324 -6.41 13.53 -2.11
CA ALA A 324 -5.03 13.26 -2.55
C ALA A 324 -4.03 14.23 -1.89
N ASP A 325 -4.35 15.53 -1.88
CA ASP A 325 -3.55 16.57 -1.21
C ASP A 325 -3.41 16.28 0.29
N ARG A 326 -4.51 15.87 0.96
CA ARG A 326 -4.49 15.49 2.37
C ARG A 326 -3.59 14.29 2.64
N LEU A 327 -3.66 13.23 1.83
CA LEU A 327 -2.84 12.02 1.99
C LEU A 327 -1.35 12.28 1.73
N THR A 328 -1.01 13.08 0.72
CA THR A 328 0.38 13.41 0.39
C THR A 328 0.98 14.41 1.38
N ALA A 329 0.24 15.46 1.78
CA ALA A 329 0.71 16.45 2.73
C ALA A 329 0.87 15.91 4.17
N SER A 330 0.20 14.80 4.50
CA SER A 330 0.34 14.10 5.78
C SER A 330 1.31 12.91 5.75
N ALA A 331 1.94 12.62 4.60
CA ALA A 331 2.81 11.45 4.47
C ALA A 331 4.04 11.52 5.41
N ALA A 332 4.35 10.38 6.02
CA ALA A 332 5.50 10.22 6.91
C ALA A 332 6.80 10.11 6.08
N PRO A 333 7.89 10.83 6.41
CA PRO A 333 9.16 10.70 5.70
C PRO A 333 9.72 9.27 5.73
N VAL A 334 10.36 8.85 4.63
CA VAL A 334 11.02 7.56 4.46
C VAL A 334 12.47 7.74 4.02
N GLY A 335 13.32 6.77 4.35
CA GLY A 335 14.74 6.79 4.04
C GLY A 335 15.44 8.09 4.47
N VAL A 336 16.36 8.58 3.65
CA VAL A 336 17.20 9.75 3.95
C VAL A 336 16.56 11.12 3.65
N GLY A 337 15.29 11.17 3.24
CA GLY A 337 14.57 12.45 3.05
C GLY A 337 13.34 12.38 2.14
N ARG A 338 12.55 13.47 2.15
CA ARG A 338 11.28 13.67 1.40
C ARG A 338 11.44 13.82 -0.14
N ALA A 339 12.37 13.10 -0.75
CA ALA A 339 12.74 13.29 -2.16
C ALA A 339 13.29 12.02 -2.84
N ASP A 340 12.94 10.83 -2.36
CA ASP A 340 13.20 9.61 -3.14
C ASP A 340 12.13 9.46 -4.24
N PRO A 341 12.50 9.35 -5.53
CA PRO A 341 11.55 9.24 -6.63
C PRO A 341 10.76 7.91 -6.65
N ARG A 342 11.03 6.97 -5.72
CA ARG A 342 10.22 5.77 -5.46
C ARG A 342 9.08 6.01 -4.47
N THR A 343 9.12 7.10 -3.70
CA THR A 343 8.21 7.31 -2.56
C THR A 343 7.60 8.70 -2.46
N GLY A 344 7.99 9.64 -3.34
CA GLY A 344 7.35 10.95 -3.46
C GLY A 344 7.35 11.72 -2.13
N ALA A 345 6.16 12.04 -1.63
CA ALA A 345 5.96 12.74 -0.35
C ALA A 345 6.36 11.90 0.88
N GLY A 346 6.33 10.57 0.79
CA GLY A 346 6.65 9.64 1.87
C GLY A 346 5.71 8.45 1.97
N LEU A 347 5.75 7.76 3.11
CA LEU A 347 4.85 6.67 3.47
C LEU A 347 3.46 7.22 3.83
N VAL A 348 2.40 6.57 3.35
CA VAL A 348 1.03 6.89 3.76
C VAL A 348 0.84 6.72 5.27
N ASP A 349 0.34 7.77 5.93
CA ASP A 349 -0.01 7.77 7.35
C ASP A 349 -1.52 8.07 7.49
N PRO A 350 -2.36 7.03 7.70
CA PRO A 350 -3.81 7.20 7.78
C PRO A 350 -4.27 8.04 8.97
N PHE A 351 -3.57 8.00 10.11
CA PHE A 351 -3.94 8.79 11.29
C PHE A 351 -3.58 10.27 11.09
N ALA A 352 -2.39 10.56 10.55
CA ALA A 352 -2.01 11.91 10.18
C ALA A 352 -2.95 12.48 9.09
N ALA A 353 -3.37 11.67 8.10
CA ALA A 353 -4.32 12.09 7.08
C ALA A 353 -5.68 12.48 7.68
N LEU A 354 -6.21 11.68 8.62
CA LEU A 354 -7.47 11.94 9.31
C LEU A 354 -7.44 13.15 10.26
N THR A 355 -6.25 13.56 10.70
CA THR A 355 -6.03 14.69 11.63
C THR A 355 -5.40 15.93 10.96
N HIS A 356 -5.08 15.87 9.67
CA HIS A 356 -4.42 16.95 8.94
C HIS A 356 -5.33 18.17 8.73
N LEU A 357 -4.98 19.33 9.28
CA LEU A 357 -5.76 20.58 9.17
C LEU A 357 -5.57 21.30 7.81
N GLY A 358 -6.22 20.74 6.79
CA GLY A 358 -6.18 21.19 5.39
C GLY A 358 -6.92 22.51 5.13
N ALA A 359 -6.76 23.08 3.94
CA ALA A 359 -7.44 24.32 3.55
C ALA A 359 -8.98 24.15 3.47
N GLY A 360 -9.46 22.99 3.02
CA GLY A 360 -10.89 22.68 2.88
C GLY A 360 -11.67 22.57 4.19
N ASP A 361 -11.02 22.26 5.32
CA ASP A 361 -11.70 22.19 6.63
C ASP A 361 -12.03 23.59 7.16
N ARG A 362 -11.11 24.56 6.99
CA ARG A 362 -11.21 25.93 7.53
C ARG A 362 -12.46 26.70 7.05
N GLY A 363 -13.09 26.28 5.96
CA GLY A 363 -14.30 26.87 5.40
C GLY A 363 -15.62 26.16 5.77
N ARG A 364 -15.57 24.95 6.35
CA ARG A 364 -16.78 24.16 6.69
C ARG A 364 -17.11 24.15 8.18
N ASP A 365 -16.14 24.45 9.04
CA ASP A 365 -16.35 24.54 10.49
C ASP A 365 -16.85 25.92 10.98
N GLN A 366 -17.26 26.83 10.07
CA GLN A 366 -17.92 28.08 10.44
C GLN A 366 -19.39 27.90 10.86
N ALA A 367 -19.61 27.16 11.97
CA ALA A 367 -20.81 27.28 12.80
C ALA A 367 -20.66 26.65 14.20
N SER A 368 -19.50 26.77 14.85
CA SER A 368 -19.51 26.87 16.32
C SER A 368 -18.51 27.89 16.82
N ASP A 369 -19.02 29.04 17.28
CA ASP A 369 -18.32 29.97 18.20
C ASP A 369 -18.18 29.35 19.61
N GLY A 370 -17.97 28.02 19.65
CA GLY A 370 -17.51 27.30 20.82
C GLY A 370 -16.03 27.59 20.99
N ALA A 371 -15.70 28.80 21.43
CA ALA A 371 -14.40 29.10 22.01
C ALA A 371 -14.22 28.17 23.22
N ILE A 372 -13.60 27.02 23.00
CA ILE A 372 -13.19 26.12 24.08
C ILE A 372 -12.25 26.95 24.96
N PRO A 373 -12.59 27.22 26.23
CA PRO A 373 -11.67 27.90 27.11
C PRO A 373 -10.49 26.96 27.30
N VAL A 374 -9.39 27.26 26.61
CA VAL A 374 -8.10 26.59 26.83
C VAL A 374 -7.73 26.90 28.27
N GLN A 375 -8.03 25.95 29.17
CA GLN A 375 -7.46 25.98 30.51
C GLN A 375 -5.95 26.00 30.32
N ALA A 376 -5.32 27.04 30.84
CA ALA A 376 -3.87 27.08 30.91
C ALA A 376 -3.41 25.79 31.59
N LEU A 377 -2.46 25.10 30.94
CA LEU A 377 -1.76 23.98 31.56
C LEU A 377 -1.39 24.37 32.99
N PRO A 378 -1.69 23.53 34.00
CA PRO A 378 -1.16 23.74 35.34
C PRO A 378 0.35 23.98 35.19
N ALA A 379 0.84 25.10 35.73
CA ALA A 379 2.27 25.34 35.73
C ALA A 379 2.89 24.24 36.60
N ASP A 380 3.60 23.30 35.96
CA ASP A 380 4.39 22.30 36.67
C ASP A 380 5.43 23.05 37.51
N ASP A 381 5.21 23.08 38.83
CA ASP A 381 6.15 23.66 39.79
C ASP A 381 7.50 22.92 39.63
N PRO A 382 8.57 23.56 39.15
CA PRO A 382 9.82 22.88 38.85
C PRO A 382 10.61 22.70 40.16
N GLY A 383 10.14 21.79 41.01
CA GLY A 383 10.62 21.69 42.37
C GLY A 383 10.41 20.32 43.01
N LEU A 384 11.49 19.57 43.16
CA LEU A 384 11.61 18.57 44.22
C LEU A 384 11.17 19.21 45.54
N THR A 385 10.11 18.70 46.17
CA THR A 385 9.60 19.26 47.44
C THR A 385 10.74 19.37 48.47
N PRO A 386 10.71 20.34 49.40
CA PRO A 386 11.79 20.52 50.38
C PRO A 386 12.16 19.25 51.17
N ARG A 387 11.17 18.37 51.40
CA ARG A 387 11.37 17.05 52.03
C ARG A 387 12.23 16.11 51.18
N SER A 388 12.00 16.06 49.87
CA SER A 388 12.80 15.25 48.94
C SER A 388 14.24 15.77 48.78
N VAL A 389 14.45 17.09 48.80
CA VAL A 389 15.81 17.68 48.80
C VAL A 389 16.57 17.30 50.07
N THR A 390 15.93 17.35 51.25
CA THR A 390 16.57 16.88 52.49
C THR A 390 16.89 15.39 52.46
N ALA A 391 16.03 14.55 51.87
CA ALA A 391 16.26 13.10 51.80
C ALA A 391 17.49 12.73 50.94
N LEU A 392 17.71 13.42 49.81
CA LEU A 392 18.91 13.22 48.98
C LEU A 392 20.20 13.72 49.66
N ALA A 393 20.13 14.80 50.44
CA ALA A 393 21.30 15.31 51.15
C ALA A 393 21.81 14.32 52.23
N TRP A 394 20.89 13.69 52.99
CA TRP A 394 21.25 12.71 54.01
C TRP A 394 21.78 11.40 53.41
N SER A 395 21.22 10.91 52.30
CA SER A 395 21.71 9.68 51.65
C SER A 395 23.07 9.86 50.99
N GLY A 396 23.32 11.00 50.33
CA GLY A 396 24.65 11.35 49.80
C GLY A 396 25.71 11.49 50.89
N GLY A 397 25.38 12.18 51.99
CA GLY A 397 26.28 12.35 53.14
C GLY A 397 26.63 11.02 53.83
N LEU A 398 25.65 10.14 54.03
CA LEU A 398 25.86 8.82 54.62
C LEU A 398 26.74 7.94 53.71
N PHE A 399 26.51 7.95 52.39
CA PHE A 399 27.31 7.20 51.43
C PHE A 399 28.78 7.68 51.42
N PHE A 400 29.01 9.00 51.45
CA PHE A 400 30.36 9.57 51.50
C PHE A 400 31.09 9.23 52.82
N ALA A 401 30.38 9.24 53.96
CA ALA A 401 30.94 8.84 55.26
C ALA A 401 31.35 7.36 55.29
N VAL A 402 30.51 6.46 54.74
CA VAL A 402 30.85 5.02 54.60
C VAL A 402 32.05 4.83 53.67
N LEU A 403 32.10 5.55 52.54
CA LEU A 403 33.22 5.48 51.60
C LEU A 403 34.54 5.95 52.23
N LEU A 404 34.51 7.05 52.99
CA LEU A 404 35.66 7.54 53.75
C LEU A 404 36.11 6.57 54.86
N ALA A 405 35.17 5.90 55.53
CA ALA A 405 35.50 4.88 56.53
C ALA A 405 36.20 3.68 55.89
N LEU A 406 35.68 3.17 54.77
CA LEU A 406 36.23 2.01 54.05
C LEU A 406 37.62 2.30 53.44
N LEU A 407 37.81 3.49 52.85
CA LEU A 407 39.10 3.88 52.24
C LEU A 407 40.12 4.38 53.28
N GLY A 408 39.66 5.08 54.33
CA GLY A 408 40.51 5.68 55.36
C GLY A 408 41.01 4.70 56.43
N ALA A 409 40.18 3.73 56.85
CA ALA A 409 40.56 2.74 57.87
C ALA A 409 41.90 2.01 57.59
N PRO A 410 42.20 1.48 56.37
CA PRO A 410 43.49 0.85 56.12
C PRO A 410 44.67 1.81 56.15
N VAL A 411 44.47 3.10 55.86
CA VAL A 411 45.53 4.13 55.92
C VAL A 411 45.84 4.50 57.38
N VAL A 412 44.82 4.77 58.19
CA VAL A 412 44.98 5.08 59.62
C VAL A 412 45.59 3.91 60.38
N ARG A 413 45.16 2.67 60.09
CA ARG A 413 45.70 1.46 60.72
C ARG A 413 47.17 1.19 60.35
N ARG A 414 47.59 1.53 59.11
CA ARG A 414 49.01 1.51 58.69
C ARG A 414 49.83 2.66 59.27
N ALA A 415 49.24 3.82 59.50
CA ALA A 415 49.91 4.96 60.14
C ALA A 415 50.13 4.72 61.63
N ALA A 416 49.16 4.13 62.34
CA ALA A 416 49.30 3.76 63.75
C ALA A 416 50.36 2.66 63.97
N ALA A 417 50.51 1.73 63.02
CA ALA A 417 51.54 0.68 63.05
C ALA A 417 52.97 1.20 62.81
N ARG A 418 53.15 2.44 62.33
CA ARG A 418 54.46 3.08 62.14
C ARG A 418 54.61 4.23 63.14
N GLY A 419 55.08 3.90 64.35
CA GLY A 419 55.23 4.85 65.45
C GLY A 419 55.93 6.15 65.04
N ARG A 420 55.24 7.29 65.22
CA ARG A 420 55.76 8.61 64.87
C ARG A 420 56.92 9.02 65.79
N ARG A 421 58.06 9.36 65.21
CA ARG A 421 59.07 10.23 65.84
C ARG A 421 58.86 11.67 65.35
N PRO A 422 58.86 12.70 66.22
CA PRO A 422 58.73 14.09 65.78
C PRO A 422 60.03 14.62 65.16
N GLY A 423 59.90 15.32 64.03
CA GLY A 423 60.99 16.11 63.42
C GLY A 423 60.95 17.59 63.87
N PRO A 424 62.06 18.33 63.74
CA PRO A 424 62.21 19.65 64.36
C PRO A 424 61.54 20.81 63.59
N VAL A 425 61.27 21.89 64.32
CA VAL A 425 60.61 23.11 63.83
C VAL A 425 61.57 23.97 62.98
N PRO A 426 61.15 24.49 61.81
CA PRO A 426 62.05 25.25 60.93
C PRO A 426 62.24 26.71 61.36
N GLY A 427 63.50 27.16 61.39
CA GLY A 427 63.90 28.56 61.49
C GLY A 427 63.90 29.29 60.14
N ARG A 428 63.95 30.62 60.22
CA ARG A 428 63.77 31.59 59.11
C ARG A 428 64.89 31.49 58.04
N ALA A 429 64.51 31.66 56.77
CA ALA A 429 65.42 31.64 55.61
C ALA A 429 66.44 32.79 55.59
N PRO A 430 67.51 32.68 54.77
CA PRO A 430 67.62 33.64 53.67
C PRO A 430 68.17 33.10 52.33
N THR A 431 67.71 33.75 51.25
CA THR A 431 68.37 34.09 49.96
C THR A 431 69.14 33.04 49.13
N PHE A 432 68.87 33.10 47.82
CA PHE A 432 69.37 32.25 46.74
C PHE A 432 70.66 32.81 46.12
N ASP A 433 71.66 31.95 45.83
CA ASP A 433 72.88 32.28 45.08
C ASP A 433 72.92 31.49 43.75
N PRO A 434 72.89 32.15 42.57
CA PRO A 434 72.78 31.49 41.28
C PRO A 434 74.15 31.14 40.65
N ARG A 435 74.74 29.98 41.00
CA ARG A 435 75.58 29.13 40.12
C ARG A 435 76.19 27.93 40.87
N ALA A 436 75.65 26.72 40.67
CA ALA A 436 76.38 25.49 40.99
C ALA A 436 75.99 24.30 40.08
N ALA A 437 77.01 23.75 39.41
CA ALA A 437 77.13 22.38 38.89
C ALA A 437 76.14 21.84 37.82
N ARG A 438 76.71 21.02 36.92
CA ARG A 438 76.05 20.24 35.85
C ARG A 438 76.29 18.72 36.11
N VAL A 439 75.69 17.86 35.25
CA VAL A 439 76.12 16.46 34.92
C VAL A 439 75.69 15.37 35.94
N PRO A 440 75.38 14.09 35.55
CA PRO A 440 74.72 13.52 34.36
C PRO A 440 73.52 12.58 34.69
N PRO A 441 72.82 11.98 33.69
CA PRO A 441 71.88 10.87 33.92
C PRO A 441 72.55 9.46 33.95
N PRO A 442 71.92 8.44 34.58
CA PRO A 442 72.38 7.05 34.59
C PRO A 442 71.98 6.25 33.32
N PRO A 443 72.57 5.04 33.09
CA PRO A 443 72.52 4.36 31.80
C PRO A 443 71.30 3.43 31.60
N GLY A 444 71.04 3.05 30.35
CA GLY A 444 69.88 2.25 29.97
C GLY A 444 70.14 0.75 29.79
N THR A 445 69.13 0.08 29.24
CA THR A 445 69.14 -1.30 28.74
C THR A 445 68.40 -1.39 27.41
N THR A 446 68.76 -2.38 26.61
CA THR A 446 68.22 -2.70 25.27
C THR A 446 66.76 -3.23 25.36
N ASP A 447 65.98 -3.47 24.29
CA ASP A 447 66.37 -3.98 22.97
C ASP A 447 65.31 -3.82 21.84
N HIS A 448 65.80 -4.11 20.62
CA HIS A 448 65.10 -4.58 19.40
C HIS A 448 64.27 -3.64 18.48
N LEU A 449 64.62 -3.74 17.19
CA LEU A 449 64.11 -3.02 16.03
C LEU A 449 62.89 -3.68 15.36
N VAL A 450 62.00 -2.87 14.75
CA VAL A 450 61.49 -3.01 13.37
C VAL A 450 61.13 -1.60 12.82
N PRO A 451 61.52 -1.20 11.59
CA PRO A 451 61.18 0.12 11.04
C PRO A 451 60.03 0.10 9.99
N PRO A 452 59.20 1.15 9.90
CA PRO A 452 58.40 1.45 8.72
C PRO A 452 59.17 2.37 7.74
N ALA A 453 58.95 2.17 6.43
CA ALA A 453 59.67 2.84 5.35
C ALA A 453 59.30 4.33 5.18
N GLY A 454 60.20 5.09 4.55
CA GLY A 454 60.11 6.55 4.41
C GLY A 454 59.17 7.08 3.32
N ARG A 455 58.94 8.40 3.40
CA ARG A 455 58.21 9.21 2.40
C ARG A 455 58.95 9.28 1.05
N PRO A 456 58.23 9.45 -0.06
CA PRO A 456 58.75 10.06 -1.28
C PRO A 456 58.38 11.56 -1.37
N GLU A 457 59.39 12.40 -1.66
CA GLU A 457 59.25 13.78 -2.19
C GLU A 457 59.18 13.72 -3.74
N PRO A 458 58.79 14.82 -4.45
CA PRO A 458 58.32 14.74 -5.83
C PRO A 458 59.45 14.82 -6.88
N GLY A 459 59.23 14.19 -8.04
CA GLY A 459 60.14 14.21 -9.19
C GLY A 459 59.41 14.32 -10.52
N SER A 460 59.79 15.31 -11.33
CA SER A 460 59.17 15.62 -12.63
C SER A 460 59.78 14.83 -13.79
N ALA A 461 58.94 14.33 -14.73
CA ALA A 461 59.34 14.10 -16.12
C ALA A 461 58.11 14.09 -17.07
N ARG A 462 58.29 14.60 -18.29
CA ARG A 462 57.31 14.54 -19.39
C ARG A 462 57.27 13.12 -20.00
N PRO A 463 56.31 12.81 -20.90
CA PRO A 463 56.73 12.89 -22.32
C PRO A 463 55.68 13.42 -23.32
N THR A 464 56.22 14.05 -24.37
CA THR A 464 55.76 14.11 -25.78
C THR A 464 54.26 14.19 -26.13
N VAL A 465 53.87 15.33 -26.70
CA VAL A 465 52.77 15.45 -27.68
C VAL A 465 53.26 14.96 -29.05
N ARG A 466 52.46 14.15 -29.76
CA ARG A 466 52.56 14.00 -31.22
C ARG A 466 51.16 13.92 -31.82
N ALA A 467 50.88 14.81 -32.77
CA ALA A 467 49.59 14.88 -33.46
C ALA A 467 49.55 13.92 -34.66
N ALA A 468 48.34 13.45 -34.99
CA ALA A 468 47.94 13.06 -36.34
C ALA A 468 46.42 13.23 -36.47
N ALA A 469 45.98 13.93 -37.51
CA ALA A 469 44.57 14.09 -37.88
C ALA A 469 44.28 13.31 -39.18
N GLY A 470 43.04 12.90 -39.43
CA GLY A 470 42.65 12.34 -40.73
C GLY A 470 41.34 11.53 -40.70
N PRO A 471 40.37 11.74 -41.63
CA PRO A 471 39.00 11.24 -41.43
C PRO A 471 38.43 10.31 -42.53
N ARG A 472 37.43 9.48 -42.14
CA ARG A 472 36.29 8.99 -42.97
C ARG A 472 36.64 8.15 -44.24
N PRO A 473 35.69 7.55 -45.00
CA PRO A 473 34.20 7.60 -44.96
C PRO A 473 33.56 7.13 -43.66
#